data_AF-A0A7S9LT15-F1
#
_entry.id   AF-A0A7S9LT15-F1
#
_cell.length_a   1.000
_cell.length_b   1.000
_cell.length_c   1.000
_cell.angle_alpha   90.00
_cell.angle_beta   90.00
_cell.angle_gamma   90.00
#
_symmetry.space_group_name_H-M   'P 1'
#
loop_
_entity.id
_entity.type
_entity.pdbx_description
1 polymer ?
#
loop_
_entity_poly.entity_id
_entity_poly.type
_entity_poly.pdbx_seq_one_letter_code
_entity_poly.pdbx_strand_id
1 'polypeptide(L)'
;MQNNDPRDQMPGPGRDMRGGFKTIVAAMIALLLGGLMAKHTVDYIAMVAAMSYPPEIVDLFEIAWTLLCYPFVFFAARASVLFAVTAAGVYLASRLM
;
A
#
# COMPACT_ATOMS: atom_id res chain seq x y z
N MET A 1 41.09 0.93 -19.41
CA MET A 1 39.91 1.00 -20.31
C MET A 1 38.79 0.24 -19.62
N GLN A 2 37.85 0.96 -19.02
CA GLN A 2 36.72 0.39 -18.28
C GLN A 2 35.68 -0.08 -19.30
N ASN A 3 35.47 -1.39 -19.37
CA ASN A 3 34.54 -2.00 -20.32
C ASN A 3 33.11 -1.66 -19.87
N ASN A 4 32.48 -0.68 -20.52
CA ASN A 4 31.08 -0.32 -20.30
C ASN A 4 30.18 -1.29 -21.07
N ASP A 5 30.02 -2.51 -20.56
CA ASP A 5 29.08 -3.47 -21.13
C ASP A 5 27.65 -3.11 -20.67
N PRO A 6 26.72 -2.74 -21.58
CA PRO A 6 25.35 -2.36 -21.23
C PRO A 6 24.53 -3.52 -20.63
N ARG A 7 25.08 -4.74 -20.60
CA ARG A 7 24.46 -5.93 -19.99
C ARG A 7 24.49 -5.91 -18.46
N ASP A 8 25.40 -5.16 -17.84
CA ASP A 8 25.44 -5.00 -16.37
C ASP A 8 24.32 -4.11 -15.82
N GLN A 9 23.62 -3.38 -16.70
CA GLN A 9 22.45 -2.56 -16.36
C GLN A 9 21.12 -3.30 -16.53
N MET A 10 21.11 -4.53 -17.04
CA MET A 10 19.87 -5.30 -17.13
C MET A 10 19.44 -5.73 -15.72
N PRO A 11 18.23 -5.35 -15.26
CA PRO A 11 17.73 -5.79 -13.98
C PRO A 11 17.62 -7.31 -14.01
N GLY A 12 18.51 -8.00 -13.29
CA GLY A 12 18.46 -9.46 -13.18
C GLY A 12 17.07 -9.91 -12.72
N PRO A 13 16.58 -11.07 -13.19
CA PRO A 13 15.19 -11.52 -13.02
C PRO A 13 14.71 -11.51 -11.55
N GLY A 14 15.62 -11.61 -10.59
CA GLY A 14 15.30 -11.51 -9.16
C GLY A 14 14.91 -10.12 -8.63
N ARG A 15 15.32 -9.01 -9.29
CA ARG A 15 14.93 -7.64 -8.86
C ARG A 15 13.50 -7.31 -9.26
N ASP A 16 13.07 -7.68 -10.46
CA ASP A 16 11.69 -7.50 -10.92
C ASP A 16 10.71 -8.39 -10.16
N MET A 17 11.09 -9.64 -9.84
CA MET A 17 10.23 -10.55 -9.07
C MET A 17 9.97 -10.07 -7.63
N ARG A 18 10.97 -9.46 -6.96
CA ARG A 18 10.79 -8.91 -5.59
C ARG A 18 9.91 -7.66 -5.58
N GLY A 19 9.99 -6.83 -6.61
CA GLY A 19 9.10 -5.67 -6.78
C GLY A 19 7.67 -6.11 -7.13
N GLY A 20 7.54 -7.06 -8.05
CA GLY A 20 6.26 -7.61 -8.50
C GLY A 20 5.49 -8.30 -7.39
N PHE A 21 6.14 -9.17 -6.61
CA PHE A 21 5.47 -9.89 -5.51
C PHE A 21 4.89 -8.95 -4.44
N LYS A 22 5.67 -7.96 -3.98
CA LYS A 22 5.19 -6.96 -3.00
C LYS A 22 3.98 -6.19 -3.52
N THR A 23 3.99 -5.88 -4.81
CA THR A 23 2.93 -5.13 -5.47
C THR A 23 1.66 -5.97 -5.60
N ILE A 24 1.78 -7.26 -5.97
CA ILE A 24 0.66 -8.20 -6.06
C ILE A 24 0.04 -8.44 -4.68
N VAL A 25 0.87 -8.71 -3.65
CA VAL A 25 0.38 -8.91 -2.28
C VAL A 25 -0.30 -7.65 -1.75
N ALA A 26 0.28 -6.47 -1.97
CA ALA A 26 -0.34 -5.21 -1.59
C ALA A 26 -1.67 -4.97 -2.33
N ALA A 27 -1.76 -5.34 -3.60
CA ALA A 27 -3.01 -5.26 -4.37
C ALA A 27 -4.09 -6.20 -3.83
N MET A 28 -3.74 -7.44 -3.45
CA MET A 28 -4.67 -8.37 -2.82
C MET A 28 -5.16 -7.86 -1.47
N ILE A 29 -4.27 -7.32 -0.63
CA ILE A 29 -4.64 -6.72 0.65
C ILE A 29 -5.54 -5.51 0.44
N ALA A 30 -5.25 -4.66 -0.55
CA ALA A 30 -6.08 -3.51 -0.89
C ALA A 30 -7.49 -3.91 -1.35
N LEU A 31 -7.62 -4.98 -2.15
CA LEU A 31 -8.92 -5.50 -2.57
C LEU A 31 -9.74 -6.04 -1.40
N LEU A 32 -9.09 -6.72 -0.45
CA LEU A 32 -9.77 -7.33 0.71
C LEU A 32 -10.15 -6.28 1.77
N LEU A 33 -9.21 -5.39 2.11
CA LEU A 33 -9.38 -4.43 3.20
C LEU A 33 -9.90 -3.06 2.74
N GLY A 34 -9.79 -2.70 1.47
CA GLY A 34 -10.19 -1.39 0.95
C GLY A 34 -11.68 -1.10 1.21
N GLY A 35 -12.54 -2.06 0.90
CA GLY A 35 -13.98 -1.95 1.18
C GLY A 35 -14.32 -1.97 2.68
N LEU A 36 -13.57 -2.72 3.48
CA LEU A 36 -13.75 -2.78 4.93
C LEU A 36 -13.35 -1.45 5.59
N MET A 37 -12.23 -0.87 5.16
CA MET A 37 -11.73 0.42 5.65
C MET A 37 -12.73 1.52 5.34
N ALA A 38 -13.23 1.57 4.09
CA ALA A 38 -14.24 2.54 3.69
C ALA A 38 -15.50 2.44 4.57
N LYS A 39 -16.03 1.24 4.79
CA LYS A 39 -17.22 1.03 5.65
C LYS A 39 -17.06 1.54 7.08
N HIS A 40 -15.87 1.48 7.68
CA HIS A 40 -15.67 1.93 9.05
C HIS A 40 -15.28 3.40 9.18
N THR A 41 -14.79 4.03 8.10
CA THR A 41 -14.29 5.41 8.13
C THR A 41 -15.20 6.41 7.44
N VAL A 42 -16.08 5.97 6.53
CA VAL A 42 -17.03 6.82 5.81
C VAL A 42 -17.94 7.57 6.79
N ASP A 43 -18.57 6.90 7.74
CA ASP A 43 -19.50 7.54 8.69
C ASP A 43 -18.81 8.65 9.51
N TYR A 44 -17.57 8.44 9.91
CA TYR A 44 -16.79 9.43 10.64
C TYR A 44 -16.53 10.68 9.80
N ILE A 45 -16.27 10.50 8.51
CA ILE A 45 -15.94 11.61 7.61
C ILE A 45 -17.19 12.35 7.18
N ALA A 46 -18.29 11.65 6.96
CA ALA A 46 -19.59 12.25 6.74
C ALA A 46 -19.98 13.12 7.95
N MET A 47 -19.77 12.62 9.18
CA MET A 47 -20.01 13.38 10.40
C MET A 47 -19.14 14.64 10.51
N VAL A 48 -17.86 14.56 10.17
CA VAL A 48 -16.94 15.72 10.20
C VAL A 48 -17.29 16.73 9.09
N ALA A 49 -17.61 16.25 7.89
CA ALA A 49 -17.98 17.10 6.75
C ALA A 49 -19.31 17.83 6.99
N ALA A 50 -20.29 17.16 7.60
CA ALA A 50 -21.58 17.74 7.94
C ALA A 50 -21.51 18.92 8.92
N MET A 51 -20.40 19.09 9.65
CA MET A 51 -20.20 20.26 10.51
C MET A 51 -19.87 21.54 9.74
N SER A 52 -19.36 21.42 8.51
CA SER A 52 -18.80 22.56 7.75
C SER A 52 -19.43 22.75 6.36
N TYR A 53 -20.13 21.75 5.83
CA TYR A 53 -20.60 21.74 4.44
C TYR A 53 -22.07 21.34 4.31
N PRO A 54 -22.75 21.82 3.25
CA PRO A 54 -24.11 21.41 2.92
C PRO A 54 -24.16 19.93 2.49
N PRO A 55 -25.33 19.27 2.61
CA PRO A 55 -25.48 17.82 2.43
C PRO A 55 -25.04 17.32 1.06
N GLU A 56 -25.20 18.10 -0.03
CA GLU A 56 -24.75 17.67 -1.36
C GLU A 56 -23.22 17.52 -1.45
N ILE A 57 -22.49 18.32 -0.67
CA ILE A 57 -21.02 18.24 -0.60
C ILE A 57 -20.58 17.09 0.30
N VAL A 58 -21.34 16.76 1.34
CA VAL A 58 -21.07 15.63 2.24
C VAL A 58 -21.15 14.29 1.49
N ASP A 59 -22.17 14.10 0.66
CA ASP A 59 -22.30 12.89 -0.19
C ASP A 59 -21.12 12.76 -1.16
N LEU A 60 -20.65 13.88 -1.71
CA LEU A 60 -19.49 13.89 -2.59
C LEU A 60 -18.21 13.47 -1.83
N PHE A 61 -18.07 13.89 -0.56
CA PHE A 61 -16.96 13.50 0.29
C PHE A 61 -16.99 12.01 0.65
N GLU A 62 -18.16 11.40 0.89
CA GLU A 62 -18.25 9.96 1.13
C GLU A 62 -17.75 9.13 -0.05
N ILE A 63 -18.18 9.49 -1.27
CA ILE A 63 -17.77 8.79 -2.50
C ILE A 63 -16.28 9.01 -2.77
N ALA A 64 -15.82 10.26 -2.63
CA ALA A 64 -14.41 10.59 -2.80
C ALA A 64 -13.53 9.83 -1.81
N TRP A 65 -13.95 9.74 -0.55
CA TRP A 65 -13.21 9.01 0.48
C TRP A 65 -13.17 7.50 0.24
N THR A 66 -14.29 6.92 -0.20
CA THR A 66 -14.38 5.50 -0.55
C THR A 66 -13.39 5.14 -1.65
N LEU A 67 -13.27 6.00 -2.68
CA LEU A 67 -12.28 5.82 -3.74
C LEU A 67 -10.84 5.99 -3.24
N LEU A 68 -10.61 6.89 -2.29
CA LEU A 68 -9.29 7.18 -1.71
C LEU A 68 -8.81 6.10 -0.72
N CYS A 69 -9.71 5.38 -0.07
CA CYS A 69 -9.38 4.27 0.83
C CYS A 69 -8.57 3.18 0.12
N TYR A 70 -8.89 2.87 -1.14
CA TYR A 70 -8.20 1.85 -1.92
C TYR A 70 -6.69 2.11 -2.10
N PRO A 71 -6.26 3.25 -2.64
CA PRO A 71 -4.84 3.57 -2.74
C PRO A 71 -4.16 3.71 -1.37
N PHE A 72 -4.86 4.22 -0.35
CA PHE A 72 -4.31 4.30 1.02
C PHE A 72 -3.94 2.92 1.58
N VAL A 73 -4.87 1.97 1.52
CA VAL A 73 -4.64 0.59 2.00
C VAL A 73 -3.54 -0.07 1.18
N PHE A 74 -3.49 0.16 -0.14
CA PHE A 74 -2.43 -0.36 -1.01
C PHE A 74 -1.04 0.11 -0.59
N PHE A 75 -0.82 1.41 -0.38
CA PHE A 75 0.48 1.93 0.04
C PHE A 75 0.86 1.48 1.45
N ALA A 76 -0.10 1.47 2.37
CA ALA A 76 0.11 0.95 3.73
C ALA A 76 0.51 -0.54 3.72
N ALA A 77 -0.17 -1.37 2.91
CA ALA A 77 0.15 -2.78 2.74
C ALA A 77 1.53 -2.99 2.11
N ARG A 78 1.90 -2.18 1.12
CA ARG A 78 3.22 -2.26 0.49
C ARG A 78 4.35 -1.95 1.49
N ALA A 79 4.15 -0.95 2.34
CA ALA A 79 5.09 -0.59 3.39
C ALA A 79 5.20 -1.68 4.46
N SER A 80 4.06 -2.26 4.87
CA SER A 80 4.04 -3.32 5.90
C SER A 80 4.72 -4.60 5.45
N VAL A 81 4.60 -4.98 4.17
CA VAL A 81 5.33 -6.14 3.62
C VAL A 81 6.85 -5.90 3.64
N LEU A 82 7.31 -4.69 3.34
CA LEU A 82 8.74 -4.36 3.43
C LEU A 82 9.23 -4.44 4.88
N PHE A 83 8.46 -3.90 5.82
CA PHE A 83 8.78 -3.97 7.24
C PHE A 83 8.81 -5.41 7.74
N ALA A 84 7.80 -6.22 7.42
CA ALA A 84 7.71 -7.62 7.85
C ALA A 84 8.91 -8.46 7.37
N VAL A 85 9.33 -8.28 6.12
CA VAL A 85 10.52 -8.96 5.57
C VAL A 85 11.79 -8.51 6.29
N THR A 86 11.89 -7.22 6.62
CA THR A 86 13.06 -6.68 7.33
C THR A 86 13.12 -7.21 8.77
N ALA A 87 11.99 -7.17 9.48
CA ALA A 87 11.87 -7.71 10.85
C ALA A 87 12.14 -9.21 10.90
N ALA A 88 11.63 -9.99 9.94
CA ALA A 88 11.92 -11.42 9.83
C ALA A 88 13.41 -11.69 9.59
N GLY A 89 14.07 -10.88 8.75
CA GLY A 89 15.51 -10.96 8.53
C GLY A 89 16.33 -10.69 9.80
N VAL A 90 15.97 -9.65 10.56
CA VAL A 90 16.60 -9.32 11.85
C VAL A 90 16.39 -10.44 12.85
N TYR A 91 15.17 -10.98 12.95
CA TYR A 91 14.86 -12.09 13.85
C TYR A 91 15.67 -13.35 13.50
N LEU A 92 15.75 -13.71 12.22
CA LEU A 92 16.55 -14.87 11.79
C LEU A 92 18.04 -14.67 12.09
N ALA A 93 18.57 -13.47 11.85
CA ALA A 93 19.95 -13.13 12.17
C ALA A 93 20.22 -13.22 13.67
N SER A 94 19.31 -12.72 14.52
CA SER A 94 19.44 -12.78 15.98
C SER A 94 19.36 -14.17 16.57
N ARG A 95 18.84 -15.15 15.81
CA ARG A 95 18.66 -16.53 16.28
C ARG A 95 19.70 -17.52 15.76
N LEU A 96 20.35 -17.19 14.64
CA LEU A 96 21.43 -18.00 14.05
C LEU A 96 22.83 -17.54 14.49
N MET A 97 22.93 -16.38 15.11
CA MET A 97 24.15 -15.78 15.65
C MET A 97 24.18 -15.92 17.17
#